data_AF-A0A3E2NBB4-F1
#
_entry.id   AF-A0A3E2NBB4-F1
#
_cell.length_a   1.000
_cell.length_b   1.000
_cell.length_c   1.000
_cell.angle_alpha   90.00
_cell.angle_beta   90.00
_cell.angle_gamma   90.00
#
_symmetry.space_group_name_H-M   'P 1'
#
loop_
_entity.id
_entity.type
_entity.pdbx_description
1 polymer ?
#
loop_
_entity_poly.entity_id
_entity_poly.type
_entity_poly.pdbx_seq_one_letter_code
_entity_poly.pdbx_strand_id
1 'polypeptide(L)'
;MTSRERFNIAKDILDKNDLSLCTLNFNQFDKLSDLELIVGAEDVVKRIKRYEAYVDKEKMKYPESIMRDVRRNLGLNEMDTSMDLEIFQMDREDILNSVCNWNNLIGYGGTIRGWIEDIYQIKLKDEI
;
A
#
# COMPACT_ATOMS: atom_id res chain seq x y z
N MET A 1 7.21 -4.44 -26.11
CA MET A 1 8.52 -3.93 -25.67
C MET A 1 9.19 -4.95 -24.76
N THR A 2 10.52 -4.93 -24.65
CA THR A 2 11.26 -5.74 -23.67
C THR A 2 11.07 -5.19 -22.24
N SER A 3 11.30 -6.01 -21.22
CA SER A 3 11.23 -5.57 -19.82
C SER A 3 12.20 -4.43 -19.52
N ARG A 4 13.37 -4.41 -20.18
CA ARG A 4 14.37 -3.36 -20.03
C ARG A 4 13.91 -2.03 -20.64
N GLU A 5 13.27 -2.08 -21.81
CA GLU A 5 12.69 -0.89 -22.45
C GLU A 5 11.56 -0.31 -21.59
N ARG A 6 10.66 -1.16 -21.09
CA ARG A 6 9.58 -0.74 -20.18
C ARG A 6 10.13 -0.08 -18.92
N PHE A 7 11.16 -0.68 -18.32
CA PHE A 7 11.82 -0.11 -17.14
C PHE A 7 12.38 1.28 -17.42
N ASN A 8 13.12 1.45 -18.52
CA ASN A 8 13.72 2.73 -18.87
C ASN A 8 12.66 3.80 -19.14
N ILE A 9 11.57 3.47 -19.82
CA ILE A 9 10.48 4.44 -20.07
C ILE A 9 9.81 4.85 -18.76
N ALA A 10 9.47 3.90 -17.88
CA ALA A 10 8.88 4.21 -16.59
C ALA A 10 9.82 5.07 -15.73
N LYS A 11 11.12 4.77 -15.73
CA LYS A 11 12.13 5.60 -15.07
C LYS A 11 12.15 7.02 -15.63
N ASP A 12 12.20 7.19 -16.95
CA ASP A 12 12.20 8.51 -17.59
C ASP A 12 10.92 9.31 -17.27
N ILE A 13 9.76 8.65 -17.15
CA ILE A 13 8.50 9.29 -16.75
C ILE A 13 8.59 9.79 -15.30
N LEU A 14 9.11 8.97 -14.38
CA LEU A 14 9.29 9.35 -12.99
C LEU A 14 10.27 10.52 -12.86
N ASP A 15 11.45 10.43 -13.49
CA ASP A 15 12.49 11.45 -13.47
C ASP A 15 11.98 12.80 -14.03
N LYS A 16 11.25 12.79 -15.15
CA LYS A 16 10.65 14.01 -15.73
C LYS A 16 9.57 14.67 -14.86
N ASN A 17 9.05 13.95 -13.87
CA ASN A 17 7.98 14.42 -13.00
C ASN A 17 8.42 14.68 -11.56
N ASP A 18 9.74 14.67 -11.31
CA ASP A 18 10.36 14.80 -9.99
C ASP A 18 9.89 13.73 -8.98
N LEU A 19 9.59 12.52 -9.48
CA LEU A 19 9.13 11.40 -8.67
C LEU A 19 10.26 10.42 -8.40
N SER A 20 10.33 9.89 -7.17
CA SER A 20 11.38 8.94 -6.80
C SER A 20 11.23 7.60 -7.54
N LEU A 21 12.35 7.05 -8.02
CA LEU A 21 12.41 5.67 -8.51
C LEU A 21 12.52 4.71 -7.33
N CYS A 22 11.38 4.27 -6.83
CA CYS A 22 11.26 3.21 -5.83
C CYS A 22 10.30 2.11 -6.32
N THR A 23 10.37 0.93 -5.71
CA THR A 23 9.50 -0.21 -6.06
C THR A 23 8.02 0.16 -6.05
N LEU A 24 7.60 0.98 -5.08
CA LEU A 24 6.20 1.41 -4.93
C LEU A 24 5.73 2.24 -6.13
N ASN A 25 6.50 3.26 -6.55
CA ASN A 25 6.19 4.08 -7.71
C ASN A 25 6.30 3.29 -9.02
N PHE A 26 7.31 2.42 -9.14
CA PHE A 26 7.52 1.59 -10.32
C PHE A 26 6.39 0.58 -10.57
N ASN A 27 5.90 -0.08 -9.52
CA ASN A 27 4.82 -1.07 -9.65
C ASN A 27 3.51 -0.47 -10.18
N GLN A 28 3.34 0.86 -10.12
CA GLN A 28 2.15 1.52 -10.68
C GLN A 28 2.08 1.42 -12.21
N PHE A 29 3.19 1.08 -12.88
CA PHE A 29 3.28 0.92 -14.32
C PHE A 29 3.08 -0.53 -14.79
N ASP A 30 3.03 -1.52 -13.87
CA ASP A 30 3.00 -2.95 -14.21
C ASP A 30 1.77 -3.35 -15.02
N LYS A 31 0.62 -2.72 -14.75
CA LYS A 31 -0.65 -3.02 -15.41
C LYS A 31 -0.88 -2.21 -16.69
N LEU A 32 0.02 -1.30 -17.05
CA LEU A 32 -0.14 -0.47 -18.25
C LEU A 32 0.21 -1.25 -19.51
N SER A 33 -0.60 -1.06 -20.55
CA SER A 33 -0.22 -1.44 -21.90
C SER A 33 1.04 -0.70 -22.35
N ASP A 34 1.73 -1.26 -23.35
CA ASP A 34 2.88 -0.60 -23.96
C ASP A 34 2.53 0.81 -24.48
N LEU A 35 1.33 0.99 -25.02
CA LEU A 35 0.86 2.28 -25.55
C LEU A 35 0.65 3.32 -24.43
N GLU A 36 -0.04 2.95 -23.35
CA GLU A 36 -0.26 3.84 -22.19
C GLU A 36 1.06 4.30 -21.57
N LEU A 37 2.05 3.40 -21.53
CA LEU A 37 3.38 3.72 -21.05
C LEU A 37 4.11 4.70 -21.99
N ILE A 38 4.03 4.49 -23.30
CA ILE A 38 4.68 5.35 -24.31
C ILE A 38 4.07 6.77 -24.33
N VAL A 39 2.76 6.90 -24.14
CA VAL A 39 2.09 8.22 -24.11
C VAL A 39 2.29 8.98 -22.79
N GLY A 40 3.09 8.43 -21.87
CA GLY A 40 3.56 9.13 -20.66
C GLY A 40 2.79 8.81 -19.39
N ALA A 41 1.76 7.96 -19.43
CA ALA A 41 1.05 7.46 -18.27
C ALA A 41 0.60 8.55 -17.26
N GLU A 42 0.04 9.66 -17.77
CA GLU A 42 -0.30 10.84 -16.96
C GLU A 42 -1.16 10.52 -15.73
N ASP A 43 -2.09 9.58 -15.84
CA ASP A 43 -2.97 9.20 -14.72
C ASP A 43 -2.23 8.45 -13.61
N VAL A 44 -1.18 7.69 -13.96
CA VAL A 44 -0.28 7.07 -12.99
C VAL A 44 0.52 8.15 -12.27
N VAL A 45 1.09 9.10 -13.00
CA VAL A 45 1.82 10.24 -12.41
C VAL A 45 0.91 11.03 -11.45
N LYS A 46 -0.32 11.37 -11.86
CA LYS A 46 -1.31 12.05 -11.01
C LYS A 46 -1.66 11.24 -9.76
N ARG A 47 -1.72 9.91 -9.86
CA ARG A 47 -1.97 9.03 -8.73
C ARG A 47 -0.81 9.07 -7.73
N ILE A 48 0.42 8.91 -8.20
CA ILE A 48 1.62 8.96 -7.36
C ILE A 48 1.71 10.31 -6.63
N LYS A 49 1.55 11.42 -7.36
CA LYS A 49 1.59 12.78 -6.76
C LYS A 49 0.52 12.99 -5.69
N ARG A 50 -0.71 12.53 -5.94
CA ARG A 50 -1.79 12.61 -4.94
C ARG A 50 -1.47 11.78 -3.69
N TYR A 51 -0.92 10.59 -3.90
CA TYR A 51 -0.52 9.69 -2.83
C TYR A 51 0.63 10.27 -1.99
N GLU A 52 1.73 10.73 -2.60
CA GLU A 52 2.85 11.36 -1.88
C GLU A 52 2.39 12.58 -1.07
N ALA A 53 1.50 13.42 -1.62
CA ALA A 53 0.91 14.56 -0.91
C ALA A 53 -0.04 14.17 0.26
N TYR A 54 -0.56 12.93 0.25
CA TYR A 54 -1.42 12.39 1.30
C TYR A 54 -0.60 11.76 2.44
N VAL A 55 0.39 10.91 2.09
CA VAL A 55 1.19 10.15 3.07
C VAL A 55 2.09 11.04 3.92
N ASP A 56 2.45 12.23 3.43
CA ASP A 56 3.36 13.18 4.10
C ASP A 56 2.73 13.92 5.30
N LYS A 57 1.70 13.38 5.95
CA LYS A 57 1.00 14.06 7.04
C LYS A 57 0.78 13.14 8.22
N GLU A 58 1.06 13.67 9.40
CA GLU A 58 0.89 13.13 10.77
C GLU A 58 -0.56 12.68 11.13
N LYS A 59 -1.36 12.25 10.15
CA LYS A 59 -2.80 12.02 10.22
C LYS A 59 -3.20 10.56 10.05
N MET A 60 -2.25 9.65 9.80
CA MET A 60 -2.57 8.23 9.67
C MET A 60 -2.67 7.54 11.03
N LYS A 61 -3.75 6.78 11.24
CA LYS A 61 -3.94 5.95 12.44
C LYS A 61 -2.89 4.82 12.53
N TYR A 62 -2.46 4.30 11.39
CA TYR A 62 -1.49 3.21 11.29
C TYR A 62 -0.34 3.59 10.35
N PRO A 63 0.86 2.99 10.51
CA PRO A 63 1.95 3.17 9.57
C PRO A 63 1.52 2.86 8.13
N GLU A 64 2.05 3.60 7.16
CA GLU A 64 1.65 3.47 5.76
C GLU A 64 1.88 2.06 5.18
N SER A 65 2.89 1.33 5.66
CA SER A 65 3.08 -0.07 5.27
C SER A 65 1.88 -0.96 5.64
N ILE A 66 1.29 -0.74 6.82
CA ILE A 66 0.07 -1.43 7.27
C ILE A 66 -1.12 -1.03 6.40
N MET A 67 -1.27 0.28 6.14
CA MET A 67 -2.37 0.78 5.32
C MET A 67 -2.34 0.19 3.90
N ARG A 68 -1.16 0.09 3.28
CA ARG A 68 -1.00 -0.54 1.96
C ARG A 68 -1.43 -2.00 1.94
N ASP A 69 -1.06 -2.78 2.94
CA ASP A 69 -1.44 -4.19 3.04
C ASP A 69 -2.95 -4.34 3.20
N VAL A 70 -3.58 -3.50 4.02
CA VAL A 70 -5.04 -3.50 4.20
C VAL A 70 -5.77 -3.10 2.92
N ARG A 71 -5.34 -2.02 2.25
CA ARG A 71 -5.91 -1.59 0.95
C ARG A 71 -5.86 -2.73 -0.08
N ARG A 72 -4.71 -3.39 -0.19
CA ARG A 72 -4.54 -4.53 -1.12
C ARG A 72 -5.40 -5.73 -0.72
N ASN A 73 -5.57 -6.01 0.57
CA ASN A 73 -6.47 -7.04 1.05
C ASN A 73 -7.94 -6.75 0.67
N LEU A 74 -8.34 -5.48 0.63
CA LEU A 74 -9.65 -5.03 0.15
C LEU A 74 -9.76 -5.02 -1.40
N GLY A 75 -8.73 -5.44 -2.12
CA GLY A 75 -8.71 -5.45 -3.58
C GLY A 75 -8.40 -4.09 -4.22
N LEU A 76 -8.00 -3.10 -3.42
CA LEU A 76 -7.64 -1.77 -3.90
C LEU A 76 -6.19 -1.75 -4.41
N ASN A 77 -5.87 -0.73 -5.20
CA ASN A 77 -4.47 -0.38 -5.43
C ASN A 77 -3.85 0.09 -4.10
N GLU A 78 -2.58 -0.22 -3.86
CA GLU A 78 -1.91 0.13 -2.60
C GLU A 78 -1.79 1.64 -2.32
N MET A 79 -1.83 2.47 -3.36
CA MET A 79 -1.87 3.93 -3.27
C MET A 79 -3.30 4.50 -3.29
N ASP A 80 -4.33 3.65 -3.32
CA ASP A 80 -5.73 4.08 -3.33
C ASP A 80 -6.20 4.39 -1.91
N THR A 81 -6.14 5.66 -1.54
CA THR A 81 -6.49 6.16 -0.20
C THR A 81 -7.99 6.45 -0.04
N SER A 82 -8.84 6.05 -1.00
CA SER A 82 -10.27 6.39 -1.01
C SER A 82 -11.07 5.78 0.13
N MET A 83 -10.59 4.66 0.71
CA MET A 83 -11.23 3.96 1.82
C MET A 83 -10.50 4.10 3.16
N ASP A 84 -9.52 5.01 3.25
CA ASP A 84 -8.68 5.11 4.45
C ASP A 84 -9.47 5.52 5.69
N LEU A 85 -10.53 6.32 5.54
CA LEU A 85 -11.39 6.71 6.66
C LEU A 85 -12.16 5.51 7.22
N GLU A 86 -12.68 4.65 6.37
CA GLU A 86 -13.35 3.40 6.73
C GLU A 86 -12.35 2.45 7.39
N ILE A 87 -11.14 2.31 6.83
CA ILE A 87 -10.05 1.52 7.43
C ILE A 87 -9.71 2.04 8.83
N PHE A 88 -9.73 3.35 9.06
CA PHE A 88 -9.48 3.92 10.40
C PHE A 88 -10.58 3.57 11.41
N GLN A 89 -11.79 3.21 10.97
CA GLN A 89 -12.87 2.75 11.85
C GLN A 89 -12.86 1.24 12.10
N MET A 90 -12.06 0.46 11.36
CA MET A 90 -11.93 -0.98 11.61
C MET A 90 -11.26 -1.25 12.96
N ASP A 91 -11.72 -2.32 13.61
CA ASP A 91 -11.13 -2.83 14.83
C ASP A 91 -9.69 -3.31 14.55
N ARG A 92 -8.81 -3.18 15.55
CA ARG A 92 -7.40 -3.57 15.41
C ARG A 92 -7.22 -5.05 15.06
N GLU A 93 -8.13 -5.91 15.51
CA GLU A 93 -8.15 -7.34 15.16
C GLU A 93 -8.40 -7.54 13.66
N ASP A 94 -9.34 -6.80 13.08
CA ASP A 94 -9.62 -6.87 11.64
C ASP A 94 -8.46 -6.31 10.83
N ILE A 95 -7.83 -5.22 11.28
CA ILE A 95 -6.62 -4.68 10.66
C ILE A 95 -5.49 -5.72 10.65
N LEU A 96 -5.23 -6.36 11.80
CA LEU A 96 -4.20 -7.41 11.88
C LEU A 96 -4.54 -8.60 10.97
N ASN A 97 -5.81 -9.03 10.94
CA ASN A 97 -6.26 -10.11 10.08
C ASN A 97 -6.07 -9.76 8.59
N SER A 98 -6.42 -8.54 8.17
CA SER A 98 -6.20 -8.08 6.79
C SER A 98 -4.72 -8.08 6.41
N VAL A 99 -3.84 -7.59 7.29
CA VAL A 99 -2.38 -7.64 7.06
C VAL A 99 -1.88 -9.08 6.94
N CYS A 100 -2.31 -9.97 7.85
CA CYS A 100 -1.92 -11.38 7.82
C CYS A 100 -2.38 -12.06 6.53
N ASN A 101 -3.65 -11.85 6.13
CA ASN A 101 -4.22 -12.44 4.93
C ASN A 101 -3.47 -11.98 3.67
N TRP A 102 -3.14 -10.70 3.56
CA TRP A 102 -2.34 -10.19 2.45
C TRP A 102 -0.93 -10.82 2.38
N ASN A 103 -0.33 -11.07 3.54
CA ASN A 103 1.00 -11.69 3.65
C ASN A 103 0.96 -13.24 3.66
N ASN A 104 -0.13 -13.86 3.21
CA ASN A 104 -0.33 -15.32 3.17
C ASN A 104 -0.30 -16.04 4.53
N LEU A 105 -0.56 -15.31 5.62
CA LEU A 105 -0.73 -15.83 6.99
C LEU A 105 -2.22 -15.98 7.32
N ILE A 106 -2.96 -16.64 6.42
CA ILE A 106 -4.42 -16.70 6.48
C ILE A 106 -4.88 -17.41 7.76
N GLY A 107 -5.76 -16.75 8.54
CA GLY A 107 -6.28 -17.28 9.80
C GLY A 107 -5.33 -17.20 10.99
N TYR A 108 -4.13 -16.65 10.83
CA TYR A 108 -3.14 -16.55 11.91
C TYR A 108 -3.25 -15.27 12.75
N GLY A 109 -4.06 -14.28 12.40
CA GLY A 109 -4.10 -13.01 13.13
C GLY A 109 -4.41 -13.16 14.62
N GLY A 110 -5.43 -13.97 14.97
CA GLY A 110 -5.74 -14.30 16.36
C GLY A 110 -4.62 -15.06 17.07
N THR A 111 -3.99 -16.02 16.39
CA THR A 111 -2.86 -16.80 16.91
C THR A 111 -1.64 -15.92 17.19
N ILE A 112 -1.29 -15.03 16.26
CA ILE A 112 -0.17 -14.08 16.39
C ILE A 112 -0.44 -13.10 17.53
N ARG A 113 -1.66 -12.56 17.64
CA ARG A 113 -2.03 -11.73 18.79
C ARG A 113 -1.80 -12.49 20.10
N GLY A 114 -2.32 -13.72 20.20
CA GLY A 114 -2.14 -14.56 21.39
C GLY A 114 -0.67 -14.78 21.74
N TRP A 115 0.17 -15.11 20.75
CA TRP A 115 1.62 -15.23 20.96
C TRP A 115 2.25 -13.94 21.49
N ILE A 116 1.85 -12.77 20.96
CA ILE A 116 2.39 -11.50 21.45
C ILE A 116 1.94 -11.24 22.89
N GLU A 117 0.66 -11.45 23.20
CA GLU A 117 0.13 -11.26 24.56
C GLU A 117 0.81 -12.22 25.56
N ASP A 118 1.00 -13.49 25.19
CA ASP A 118 1.62 -14.52 26.04
C ASP A 118 3.14 -14.32 26.20
N ILE A 119 3.86 -13.93 25.14
CA ILE A 119 5.32 -13.78 25.20
C ILE A 119 5.69 -12.47 25.90
N TYR A 120 5.03 -11.38 25.54
CA TYR A 120 5.37 -10.04 26.05
C TYR A 120 4.57 -9.63 27.27
N GLN A 121 3.59 -10.44 27.69
CA GLN A 121 2.76 -10.18 28.87
C GLN A 121 2.03 -8.82 28.79
N ILE A 122 1.61 -8.44 27.58
CA ILE A 122 0.83 -7.23 27.31
C ILE A 122 -0.59 -7.63 26.90
N LYS A 123 -1.58 -6.77 27.16
CA LYS A 123 -2.93 -6.92 26.61
C LYS A 123 -3.06 -6.03 25.37
N LEU A 124 -3.43 -6.62 24.25
CA LEU A 124 -3.58 -5.92 22.97
C LEU A 124 -5.02 -5.57 22.63
N LYS A 125 -6.00 -6.16 23.33
CA LYS A 125 -7.40 -5.72 23.22
C LYS A 125 -7.53 -4.28 23.72
N ASP A 126 -8.25 -3.48 22.94
CA ASP A 126 -8.76 -2.20 23.42
C ASP A 126 -9.81 -2.49 24.51
N GLU A 127 -9.51 -2.10 25.75
CA GLU A 127 -10.53 -2.02 26.80
C GLU A 127 -11.46 -0.86 26.41
N ILE A 128 -12.72 -1.18 26.11
CA ILE A 128 -13.80 -0.19 25.89
C ILE A 128 -14.17 0.44 27.24
#